data_AF-A0A920AXE8-F1
#
_entry.id   AF-A0A920AXE8-F1
#
_cell.length_a   1.000
_cell.length_b   1.000
_cell.length_c   1.000
_cell.angle_alpha   90.00
_cell.angle_beta   90.00
_cell.angle_gamma   90.00
#
_symmetry.space_group_name_H-M   'P 1'
#
loop_
_entity.id
_entity.type
_entity.pdbx_description
1 polymer ?
#
loop_
_entity_poly.entity_id
_entity_poly.type
_entity_poly.pdbx_seq_one_letter_code
_entity_poly.pdbx_strand_id
1 'polypeptide(L)'
;MKIQDKIKDTFDKCAKIKFEGDSNDHPIIYLNILKNIIGDNKEKPSNTLMNKMIEISEEYPPRDKDEIFLSEIASEGLGMTVAVADLQDACQSGNWKEAKKVAARLQHVSENGLGLIEALIELSLQDFDRMGIFSYHLQRANTFNQDNKNNWIYAVCLFNELKKQNLKQPHKAKNVKLFL
;
A
#
# COMPACT_ATOMS: atom_id res chain seq x y z
N MET A 1 -6.36 -25.09 5.74
CA MET A 1 -5.92 -23.68 5.75
C MET A 1 -6.29 -23.06 7.09
N LYS A 2 -5.32 -22.52 7.83
CA LYS A 2 -5.58 -21.92 9.15
C LYS A 2 -6.42 -20.64 8.96
N ILE A 3 -7.17 -20.23 9.97
CA ILE A 3 -7.97 -18.99 9.88
C ILE A 3 -7.10 -17.78 9.52
N GLN A 4 -5.89 -17.70 10.10
CA GLN A 4 -4.95 -16.64 9.81
C GLN A 4 -4.61 -16.58 8.32
N ASP A 5 -4.39 -17.74 7.67
CA ASP A 5 -4.10 -17.81 6.24
C ASP A 5 -5.29 -17.32 5.40
N LYS A 6 -6.52 -17.58 5.83
CA LYS A 6 -7.75 -17.08 5.15
C LYS A 6 -7.85 -15.56 5.23
N ILE A 7 -7.57 -15.01 6.41
CA ILE A 7 -7.57 -13.56 6.61
C ILE A 7 -6.45 -12.91 5.78
N LYS A 8 -5.26 -13.51 5.74
CA LYS A 8 -4.15 -13.04 4.89
C LYS A 8 -4.54 -13.03 3.41
N ASP A 9 -5.15 -14.11 2.90
CA ASP A 9 -5.66 -14.19 1.53
C ASP A 9 -6.66 -13.07 1.21
N THR A 10 -7.60 -12.78 2.11
CA THR A 10 -8.54 -11.67 1.91
C THR A 10 -7.87 -10.30 1.85
N PHE A 11 -6.81 -10.07 2.64
CA PHE A 11 -6.03 -8.83 2.56
C PHE A 11 -5.25 -8.72 1.26
N ASP A 12 -4.63 -9.80 0.79
CA ASP A 12 -3.88 -9.79 -0.46
C ASP A 12 -4.79 -9.57 -1.68
N LYS A 13 -5.96 -10.23 -1.69
CA LYS A 13 -7.03 -9.96 -2.68
C LYS A 13 -7.45 -8.49 -2.64
N CYS A 14 -7.74 -7.97 -1.45
CA CYS A 14 -8.18 -6.59 -1.26
C CYS A 14 -7.12 -5.57 -1.65
N ALA A 15 -5.83 -5.82 -1.35
CA ALA A 15 -4.75 -4.94 -1.76
C ALA A 15 -4.55 -4.96 -3.28
N LYS A 16 -4.98 -6.01 -3.97
CA LYS A 16 -4.93 -6.16 -5.44
C LYS A 16 -6.11 -5.57 -6.19
N ILE A 17 -7.13 -5.01 -5.56
CA ILE A 17 -8.32 -4.52 -6.28
C ILE A 17 -8.04 -3.28 -7.15
N LYS A 18 -8.85 -3.09 -8.19
CA LYS A 18 -9.04 -1.83 -8.91
C LYS A 18 -10.17 -1.05 -8.22
N PHE A 19 -9.82 -0.11 -7.35
CA PHE A 19 -10.78 0.66 -6.59
C PHE A 19 -10.79 2.13 -7.03
N GLU A 20 -11.93 2.61 -7.51
CA GLU A 20 -12.11 3.97 -8.05
C GLU A 20 -12.87 4.90 -7.07
N GLY A 21 -13.26 4.41 -5.89
CA GLY A 21 -13.98 5.17 -4.87
C GLY A 21 -13.07 6.09 -4.03
N ASP A 22 -13.64 6.69 -2.98
CA ASP A 22 -12.91 7.51 -2.00
C ASP A 22 -11.95 6.64 -1.20
N SER A 23 -10.70 7.10 -1.03
CA SER A 23 -9.67 6.37 -0.29
C SER A 23 -10.11 6.02 1.15
N ASN A 24 -10.91 6.87 1.80
CA ASN A 24 -11.47 6.61 3.13
C ASN A 24 -12.56 5.51 3.15
N ASP A 25 -13.08 5.14 1.99
CA ASP A 25 -14.03 4.02 1.82
C ASP A 25 -13.35 2.75 1.30
N HIS A 26 -12.01 2.73 1.18
CA HIS A 26 -11.31 1.58 0.63
C HIS A 26 -11.61 0.29 1.44
N PRO A 27 -11.98 -0.83 0.78
CA PRO A 27 -12.43 -2.07 1.44
C PRO A 27 -11.48 -2.62 2.53
N ILE A 28 -10.18 -2.34 2.41
CA ILE A 28 -9.16 -2.79 3.38
C ILE A 28 -9.35 -2.22 4.80
N ILE A 29 -10.02 -1.08 4.92
CA ILE A 29 -10.39 -0.49 6.21
C ILE A 29 -11.40 -1.42 6.91
N TYR A 30 -12.45 -1.82 6.19
CA TYR A 30 -13.47 -2.76 6.67
C TYR A 30 -12.88 -4.13 7.00
N LEU A 31 -11.97 -4.65 6.17
CA LEU A 31 -11.30 -5.93 6.47
C LEU A 31 -10.49 -5.88 7.77
N ASN A 32 -9.80 -4.77 8.07
CA ASN A 32 -9.11 -4.61 9.34
C ASN A 32 -10.04 -4.59 10.55
N ILE A 33 -11.21 -3.96 10.41
CA ILE A 33 -12.26 -3.94 11.44
C ILE A 33 -12.76 -5.37 11.69
N LEU A 34 -13.17 -6.08 10.63
CA LEU A 34 -13.65 -7.46 10.72
C LEU A 34 -12.59 -8.40 11.29
N LYS A 35 -11.33 -8.30 10.84
CA LYS A 35 -10.22 -9.09 11.36
C LYS A 35 -10.06 -8.93 12.88
N ASN A 36 -10.21 -7.71 13.39
CA ASN A 36 -10.09 -7.47 14.82
C ASN A 36 -11.25 -8.10 15.60
N ILE A 37 -12.51 -7.94 15.15
CA ILE A 37 -13.69 -8.55 15.80
C ILE A 37 -13.59 -10.09 15.78
N ILE A 38 -13.17 -10.67 14.66
CA ILE A 38 -12.95 -12.13 14.55
C ILE A 38 -11.83 -12.57 15.51
N GLY A 39 -10.82 -11.73 15.69
CA GLY A 39 -9.71 -11.95 16.61
C GLY A 39 -10.09 -12.01 18.08
N ASP A 40 -11.27 -11.52 18.46
CA ASP A 40 -11.78 -11.58 19.85
C ASP A 40 -12.12 -13.02 20.27
N ASN A 41 -12.46 -13.91 19.32
CA ASN A 41 -12.66 -15.33 19.57
C ASN A 41 -11.91 -16.19 18.55
N LYS A 42 -10.61 -16.36 18.78
CA LYS A 42 -9.73 -17.15 17.89
C LYS A 42 -10.04 -18.64 17.89
N GLU A 43 -10.59 -19.17 18.99
CA GLU A 43 -10.92 -20.59 19.12
C GLU A 43 -12.16 -20.96 18.31
N LYS A 44 -13.18 -20.08 18.35
CA LYS A 44 -14.44 -20.25 17.63
C LYS A 44 -14.83 -18.96 16.89
N PRO A 45 -14.11 -18.62 15.81
CA PRO A 45 -14.35 -17.41 15.03
C PRO A 45 -15.73 -17.45 14.36
N SER A 46 -16.34 -16.28 14.17
CA SER A 46 -17.66 -16.18 13.53
C SER A 46 -17.56 -16.47 12.03
N ASN A 47 -18.22 -17.54 11.57
CA ASN A 47 -18.32 -17.89 10.15
C ASN A 47 -18.99 -16.79 9.33
N THR A 48 -20.00 -16.12 9.88
CA THR A 48 -20.68 -15.01 9.20
C THR A 48 -19.72 -13.86 8.92
N LEU A 49 -18.89 -13.48 9.88
CA LEU A 49 -17.89 -12.43 9.70
C LEU A 49 -16.78 -12.86 8.73
N MET A 50 -16.35 -14.12 8.79
CA MET A 50 -15.37 -14.69 7.85
C MET A 50 -15.90 -14.66 6.41
N ASN A 51 -17.14 -15.08 6.18
CA ASN A 51 -17.76 -15.02 4.86
C ASN A 51 -17.89 -13.58 4.37
N LYS A 52 -18.21 -12.64 5.28
CA LYS A 52 -18.30 -11.23 4.92
C LYS A 52 -16.96 -10.65 4.49
N MET A 53 -15.86 -11.04 5.14
CA MET A 53 -14.51 -10.65 4.69
C MET A 53 -14.20 -11.14 3.28
N ILE A 54 -14.59 -12.38 2.95
CA ILE A 54 -14.39 -12.97 1.62
C ILE A 54 -15.18 -12.17 0.58
N GLU A 55 -16.48 -11.94 0.83
CA GLU A 55 -17.35 -11.14 -0.06
C GLU A 55 -16.74 -9.77 -0.36
N ILE A 56 -16.31 -9.04 0.67
CA ILE A 56 -15.69 -7.70 0.51
C ILE A 56 -14.40 -7.78 -0.31
N SER A 57 -13.58 -8.81 -0.12
CA SER A 57 -12.33 -8.99 -0.86
C SER A 57 -12.52 -9.33 -2.35
N GLU A 58 -13.73 -9.76 -2.72
CA GLU A 58 -14.10 -10.22 -4.07
C GLU A 58 -15.07 -9.25 -4.79
N GLU A 59 -15.46 -8.15 -4.12
CA GLU A 59 -16.42 -7.16 -4.63
C GLU A 59 -15.89 -6.38 -5.85
N TYR A 60 -14.57 -6.21 -5.95
CA TYR A 60 -13.92 -5.39 -6.98
C TYR A 60 -13.00 -6.23 -7.88
N PRO A 61 -12.89 -5.89 -9.18
CA PRO A 61 -12.01 -6.62 -10.09
C PRO A 61 -10.53 -6.45 -9.69
N PRO A 62 -9.70 -7.50 -9.85
CA PRO A 62 -8.28 -7.42 -9.49
C PRO A 62 -7.46 -6.64 -10.53
N ARG A 63 -6.33 -6.12 -10.06
CA ARG A 63 -5.15 -5.70 -10.85
C ARG A 63 -4.36 -6.94 -11.25
N ASP A 64 -3.95 -6.95 -12.51
CA ASP A 64 -3.43 -8.10 -13.22
C ASP A 64 -2.02 -7.87 -13.81
N LYS A 65 -1.50 -6.64 -13.71
CA LYS A 65 -0.24 -6.23 -14.34
C LYS A 65 0.85 -5.82 -13.36
N ASP A 66 0.62 -5.97 -12.06
CA ASP A 66 1.53 -5.48 -11.03
C ASP A 66 2.86 -6.26 -11.07
N GLU A 67 2.80 -7.59 -11.11
CA GLU A 67 3.98 -8.47 -11.15
C GLU A 67 4.71 -8.44 -12.49
N ILE A 68 3.97 -8.31 -13.60
CA ILE A 68 4.53 -8.18 -14.95
C ILE A 68 5.37 -6.90 -15.02
N PHE A 69 4.81 -5.77 -14.58
CA PHE A 69 5.51 -4.49 -14.57
C PHE A 69 6.78 -4.53 -13.71
N LEU A 70 6.70 -5.14 -12.52
CA LEU A 70 7.86 -5.27 -11.64
C LEU A 70 8.98 -6.08 -12.31
N SER A 71 8.64 -7.18 -12.98
CA SER A 71 9.60 -8.05 -13.68
C SER A 71 10.23 -7.36 -14.90
N GLU A 72 9.45 -6.59 -15.66
CA GLU A 72 9.96 -5.80 -16.79
C GLU A 72 11.03 -4.81 -16.34
N ILE A 73 10.78 -4.07 -15.24
CA ILE A 73 11.75 -3.11 -14.69
C ILE A 73 13.04 -3.78 -14.19
N ALA A 74 12.96 -5.01 -13.64
CA ALA A 74 14.18 -5.76 -13.31
C ALA A 74 15.02 -6.07 -14.56
N SER A 75 14.36 -6.37 -15.68
CA SER A 75 15.04 -6.74 -16.92
C SER A 75 15.72 -5.56 -17.64
N GLU A 76 15.27 -4.32 -17.38
CA GLU A 76 15.90 -3.08 -17.86
C GLU A 76 17.26 -2.78 -17.19
N GLY A 77 17.63 -3.51 -16.13
CA GLY A 77 18.89 -3.38 -15.40
C GLY A 77 18.78 -2.56 -14.11
N LEU A 78 19.20 -3.15 -12.98
CA LEU A 78 19.22 -2.53 -11.65
C LEU A 78 20.42 -1.58 -11.40
N GLY A 79 21.20 -1.28 -12.44
CA GLY A 79 22.46 -0.52 -12.34
C GLY A 79 22.29 0.98 -12.06
N MET A 80 21.06 1.49 -11.99
CA MET A 80 20.79 2.89 -11.63
C MET A 80 20.60 2.99 -10.12
N THR A 81 21.44 3.77 -9.46
CA THR A 81 21.21 4.22 -8.08
C THR A 81 19.84 4.89 -8.04
N VAL A 82 18.95 4.36 -7.19
CA VAL A 82 17.61 4.92 -6.99
C VAL A 82 17.44 5.29 -5.53
N ALA A 83 16.98 6.51 -5.29
CA ALA A 83 16.73 7.04 -3.95
C ALA A 83 15.24 7.29 -3.72
N VAL A 84 14.85 7.33 -2.44
CA VAL A 84 13.50 7.74 -2.04
C VAL A 84 13.19 9.17 -2.51
N ALA A 85 14.20 10.05 -2.56
CA ALA A 85 14.05 11.42 -3.07
C ALA A 85 13.57 11.44 -4.54
N ASP A 86 14.06 10.54 -5.40
CA ASP A 86 13.64 10.46 -6.80
C ASP A 86 12.14 10.10 -6.91
N LEU A 87 11.65 9.24 -6.00
CA LEU A 87 10.24 8.87 -5.94
C LEU A 87 9.39 10.06 -5.51
N GLN A 88 9.84 10.78 -4.48
CA GLN A 88 9.16 11.95 -3.96
C GLN A 88 9.06 13.04 -5.03
N ASP A 89 10.15 13.34 -5.74
CA ASP A 89 10.20 14.33 -6.82
C ASP A 89 9.28 13.95 -7.99
N ALA A 90 9.30 12.68 -8.40
CA ALA A 90 8.44 12.19 -9.48
C ALA A 90 6.94 12.25 -9.11
N CYS A 91 6.59 11.90 -7.87
CA CYS A 91 5.22 12.05 -7.37
C CYS A 91 4.81 13.52 -7.27
N GLN A 92 5.68 14.39 -6.75
CA GLN A 92 5.39 15.81 -6.53
C GLN A 92 5.20 16.58 -7.85
N SER A 93 5.94 16.18 -8.89
CA SER A 93 5.79 16.72 -10.25
C SER A 93 4.59 16.16 -11.01
N GLY A 94 3.86 15.19 -10.44
CA GLY A 94 2.73 14.52 -11.10
C GLY A 94 3.15 13.57 -12.23
N ASN A 95 4.45 13.26 -12.36
CA ASN A 95 4.95 12.31 -13.35
C ASN A 95 4.75 10.87 -12.87
N TRP A 96 3.49 10.43 -12.80
CA TRP A 96 3.12 9.11 -12.27
C TRP A 96 3.71 7.94 -13.06
N LYS A 97 4.03 8.13 -14.35
CA LYS A 97 4.71 7.11 -15.15
C LYS A 97 6.14 6.89 -14.66
N GLU A 98 6.89 7.96 -14.43
CA GLU A 98 8.24 7.86 -13.89
C GLU A 98 8.21 7.42 -12.43
N ALA A 99 7.31 7.98 -11.62
CA ALA A 99 7.17 7.60 -10.22
C ALA A 99 6.92 6.08 -10.04
N LYS A 100 6.12 5.46 -10.93
CA LYS A 100 5.91 4.01 -10.89
C LYS A 100 7.18 3.22 -11.23
N LYS A 101 7.99 3.70 -12.17
CA LYS A 101 9.29 3.08 -12.51
C LYS A 101 10.26 3.18 -11.34
N VAL A 102 10.37 4.37 -10.74
CA VAL A 102 11.20 4.61 -9.55
C VAL A 102 10.76 3.71 -8.40
N ALA A 103 9.45 3.62 -8.14
CA ALA A 103 8.89 2.71 -7.13
C ALA A 103 9.27 1.24 -7.38
N ALA A 104 9.16 0.75 -8.61
CA ALA A 104 9.56 -0.62 -8.96
C ALA A 104 11.07 -0.86 -8.79
N ARG A 105 11.92 0.12 -9.13
CA ARG A 105 13.36 0.04 -8.87
C ARG A 105 13.66 -0.01 -7.37
N LEU A 106 13.02 0.86 -6.57
CA LEU A 106 13.12 0.85 -5.10
C LEU A 106 12.68 -0.49 -4.51
N GLN A 107 11.62 -1.09 -5.04
CA GLN A 107 11.15 -2.41 -4.61
C GLN A 107 12.22 -3.51 -4.81
N HIS A 108 12.99 -3.46 -5.89
CA HIS A 108 14.04 -4.44 -6.18
C HIS A 108 15.30 -4.27 -5.34
N VAL A 109 15.68 -3.02 -5.03
CA VAL A 109 16.89 -2.73 -4.24
C VAL A 109 16.63 -2.77 -2.74
N SER A 110 15.37 -2.75 -2.30
CA SER A 110 15.01 -2.83 -0.89
C SER A 110 15.16 -4.27 -0.37
N GLU A 111 15.94 -4.45 0.69
CA GLU A 111 16.20 -5.77 1.30
C GLU A 111 14.92 -6.49 1.78
N ASN A 112 13.88 -5.74 2.12
CA ASN A 112 12.61 -6.28 2.60
C ASN A 112 11.38 -5.67 1.91
N GLY A 113 11.52 -4.67 1.04
CA GLY A 113 10.38 -3.99 0.38
C GLY A 113 9.60 -3.00 1.26
N LEU A 114 9.94 -2.86 2.56
CA LEU A 114 9.23 -1.98 3.48
C LEU A 114 9.54 -0.50 3.25
N GLY A 115 10.78 -0.18 2.86
CA GLY A 115 11.20 1.20 2.63
C GLY A 115 10.39 1.92 1.55
N LEU A 116 9.88 1.20 0.54
CA LEU A 116 8.98 1.77 -0.45
C LEU A 116 7.62 2.12 0.14
N ILE A 117 7.04 1.23 0.93
CA ILE A 117 5.73 1.46 1.58
C ILE A 117 5.83 2.64 2.53
N GLU A 118 6.88 2.72 3.34
CA GLU A 118 7.13 3.82 4.27
C GLU A 118 7.24 5.17 3.52
N ALA A 119 8.03 5.22 2.45
CA ALA A 119 8.15 6.43 1.62
C ALA A 119 6.81 6.87 1.01
N LEU A 120 5.98 5.92 0.55
CA LEU A 120 4.65 6.22 0.02
C LEU A 120 3.67 6.66 1.12
N ILE A 121 3.79 6.14 2.34
CA ILE A 121 3.00 6.61 3.49
C ILE A 121 3.39 8.05 3.82
N GLU A 122 4.68 8.38 3.87
CA GLU A 122 5.12 9.77 4.10
C GLU A 122 4.53 10.75 3.08
N LEU A 123 4.52 10.36 1.79
CA LEU A 123 3.87 11.14 0.74
C LEU A 123 2.36 11.28 0.96
N SER A 124 1.70 10.22 1.43
CA SER A 124 0.25 10.22 1.65
C SER A 124 -0.17 11.13 2.80
N LEU A 125 0.70 11.33 3.79
CA LEU A 125 0.45 12.26 4.90
C LEU A 125 0.35 13.72 4.46
N GLN A 126 0.84 14.09 3.27
CA GLN A 126 0.60 15.42 2.71
C GLN A 126 -0.89 15.69 2.45
N ASP A 127 -1.69 14.63 2.25
CA ASP A 127 -3.14 14.69 2.08
C ASP A 127 -3.86 13.86 3.16
N PHE A 128 -3.53 14.16 4.42
CA PHE A 128 -3.97 13.38 5.58
C PHE A 128 -5.48 13.15 5.65
N ASP A 129 -6.30 14.14 5.34
CA ASP A 129 -7.77 14.02 5.45
C ASP A 129 -8.34 12.92 4.55
N ARG A 130 -7.77 12.73 3.36
CA ARG A 130 -8.18 11.68 2.42
C ARG A 130 -7.42 10.37 2.61
N MET A 131 -6.13 10.47 2.94
CA MET A 131 -5.22 9.32 2.86
C MET A 131 -4.85 8.73 4.22
N GLY A 132 -5.05 9.45 5.33
CA GLY A 132 -4.56 9.07 6.66
C GLY A 132 -5.14 7.74 7.15
N ILE A 133 -6.47 7.63 7.13
CA ILE A 133 -7.18 6.40 7.55
C ILE A 133 -6.78 5.24 6.65
N PHE A 134 -6.87 5.44 5.34
CA PHE A 134 -6.49 4.43 4.35
C PHE A 134 -5.06 3.91 4.55
N SER A 135 -4.08 4.82 4.62
CA SER A 135 -2.65 4.48 4.69
C SER A 135 -2.33 3.70 5.97
N TYR A 136 -2.93 4.11 7.10
CA TYR A 136 -2.81 3.39 8.37
C TYR A 136 -3.36 1.96 8.27
N HIS A 137 -4.55 1.79 7.71
CA HIS A 137 -5.17 0.47 7.57
C HIS A 137 -4.43 -0.42 6.56
N LEU A 138 -3.92 0.15 5.47
CA LEU A 138 -3.10 -0.57 4.49
C LEU A 138 -1.78 -1.05 5.11
N GLN A 139 -1.10 -0.20 5.88
CA GLN A 139 0.12 -0.58 6.60
C GLN A 139 -0.15 -1.74 7.56
N ARG A 140 -1.25 -1.68 8.33
CA ARG A 140 -1.64 -2.75 9.27
C ARG A 140 -1.93 -4.07 8.57
N ALA A 141 -2.56 -4.03 7.40
CA ALA A 141 -2.81 -5.22 6.59
C ALA A 141 -1.48 -5.84 6.11
N ASN A 142 -0.57 -5.01 5.61
CA ASN A 142 0.75 -5.46 5.17
C ASN A 142 1.56 -6.09 6.33
N THR A 143 1.62 -5.41 7.48
CA THR A 143 2.30 -5.92 8.69
C THR A 143 1.67 -7.22 9.21
N PHE A 144 0.35 -7.40 9.06
CA PHE A 144 -0.32 -8.65 9.43
C PHE A 144 0.06 -9.80 8.51
N ASN A 145 0.30 -9.53 7.21
CA ASN A 145 0.68 -10.55 6.26
C ASN A 145 2.07 -11.13 6.53
N GLN A 146 3.04 -10.27 6.88
CA GLN A 146 4.44 -10.62 7.16
C GLN A 146 5.15 -11.36 6.00
N ASP A 147 4.65 -11.26 4.78
CA ASP A 147 5.28 -11.82 3.59
C ASP A 147 5.89 -10.71 2.73
N ASN A 148 7.22 -10.59 2.77
CA ASN A 148 7.95 -9.58 2.03
C ASN A 148 7.73 -9.69 0.50
N LYS A 149 7.38 -10.88 -0.01
CA LYS A 149 7.08 -11.07 -1.44
C LYS A 149 5.83 -10.31 -1.86
N ASN A 150 4.92 -10.05 -0.93
CA ASN A 150 3.68 -9.35 -1.19
C ASN A 150 3.78 -7.84 -0.94
N ASN A 151 4.90 -7.31 -0.43
CA ASN A 151 5.02 -5.87 -0.17
C ASN A 151 4.76 -5.01 -1.43
N TRP A 152 5.10 -5.52 -2.62
CA TRP A 152 4.82 -4.83 -3.88
C TRP A 152 3.32 -4.57 -4.11
N ILE A 153 2.44 -5.53 -3.80
CA ILE A 153 1.00 -5.38 -4.06
C ILE A 153 0.38 -4.31 -3.16
N TYR A 154 0.88 -4.18 -1.92
CA TYR A 154 0.50 -3.13 -0.98
C TYR A 154 1.07 -1.77 -1.40
N ALA A 155 2.34 -1.72 -1.83
CA ALA A 155 2.94 -0.51 -2.36
C ALA A 155 2.18 0.03 -3.59
N VAL A 156 1.80 -0.85 -4.52
CA VAL A 156 1.00 -0.47 -5.70
C VAL A 156 -0.41 -0.01 -5.31
N CYS A 157 -1.03 -0.64 -4.29
CA CYS A 157 -2.31 -0.18 -3.75
C CYS A 157 -2.20 1.28 -3.26
N LEU A 158 -1.20 1.56 -2.42
CA LEU A 158 -0.95 2.92 -1.90
C LEU A 158 -0.66 3.92 -3.02
N PHE A 159 0.20 3.53 -3.96
CA PHE A 159 0.56 4.34 -5.13
C PHE A 159 -0.67 4.69 -5.98
N ASN A 160 -1.58 3.73 -6.19
CA ASN A 160 -2.79 3.94 -6.97
C ASN A 160 -3.82 4.83 -6.26
N GLU A 161 -3.84 4.86 -4.93
CA GLU A 161 -4.66 5.82 -4.18
C GLU A 161 -4.02 7.23 -4.16
N LEU A 162 -2.70 7.30 -4.09
CA LEU A 162 -1.95 8.56 -4.21
C LEU A 162 -2.23 9.25 -5.55
N LYS A 163 -2.12 8.52 -6.67
CA LYS A 163 -2.25 9.09 -8.02
C LYS A 163 -3.65 9.65 -8.34
N LYS A 164 -4.68 9.34 -7.54
CA LYS A 164 -6.06 9.82 -7.78
C LYS A 164 -6.16 11.33 -7.73
N GLN A 165 -5.26 11.99 -7.00
CA GLN A 165 -5.18 13.44 -6.90
C GLN A 165 -3.73 13.89 -6.93
N ASN A 166 -3.48 15.11 -7.40
CA ASN A 166 -2.14 15.69 -7.32
C ASN A 166 -1.77 15.93 -5.86
N LEU A 167 -0.52 15.62 -5.50
CA LEU A 167 -0.01 15.91 -4.17
C LEU A 167 -0.08 17.41 -3.90
N LYS A 168 -0.43 17.75 -2.65
CA LYS A 168 -0.31 19.12 -2.16
C LYS A 168 1.16 19.52 -2.18
N GLN A 169 1.44 20.81 -2.30
CA GLN A 169 2.83 21.28 -2.28
C GLN A 169 3.45 21.00 -0.90
N PRO A 170 4.71 20.54 -0.84
CA PRO A 170 5.38 20.28 0.42
C PRO A 170 5.48 21.59 1.20
N HIS A 171 5.49 21.48 2.53
CA HIS A 171 5.67 22.65 3.38
C HIS A 171 7.00 23.33 3.06
N LYS A 172 6.99 24.67 3.03
CA LYS A 172 8.23 25.44 2.88
C LYS A 172 9.21 25.05 3.98
N ALA A 173 10.47 24.83 3.60
CA ALA A 173 11.54 24.57 4.54
C ALA A 173 11.55 25.68 5.62
N LYS A 174 11.43 25.26 6.88
CA LYS A 174 11.63 26.15 8.03
C LYS A 174 12.99 25.81 8.63
N ASN A 175 13.86 26.80 8.75
CA ASN A 175 15.08 26.66 9.53
C ASN A 175 14.69 26.42 10.99
N VAL A 176 14.81 25.19 11.46
CA VAL A 176 14.67 24.87 12.88
C VAL A 176 15.97 25.29 13.55
N LYS A 177 15.92 26.34 14.37
CA LYS A 177 17.05 26.67 15.25
C LYS A 177 17.17 25.56 16.29
N LEU A 178 18.14 24.67 16.11
CA LEU A 178 18.58 23.79 17.18
C LEU A 178 19.32 24.67 18.19
N PHE A 179 18.74 24.81 19.39
CA PHE A 179 19.47 25.36 20.53
C PHE A 179 20.42 24.26 21.00
N LEU A 180 21.67 24.32 20.52
CA LEU A 180 22.79 23.55 21.04
C LEU A 180 23.42 24.32 22.20
#